data_AF-A0A1C3E990-F1
#
_entry.id   AF-A0A1C3E990-F1
#
_cell.length_a   1.000
_cell.length_b   1.000
_cell.length_c   1.000
_cell.angle_alpha   90.00
_cell.angle_beta   90.00
_cell.angle_gamma   90.00
#
_symmetry.space_group_name_H-M   'P 1'
#
loop_
_entity.id
_entity.type
_entity.pdbx_description
1 polymer ?
#
loop_
_entity_poly.entity_id
_entity_poly.type
_entity_poly.pdbx_seq_one_letter_code
_entity_poly.pdbx_strand_id
1 'polypeptide(L)'
;MSSILGLIENAKFDPILTFTLIITVTILFNLNKISEFLDSHRNKRSLKLKNAISDDISDELREHLKQEVDVEHFRLIYGVEVSPKMLEHIFELKRMIYPRVGFRHILRIAKLGQNSIEVKEKKILKVKMSILDRISAIYNLLAGASVLVVGVWLFLVADQYTLLSLALTLILIGFGIVLLIQSSILLSVYYANSALKKHGNVNSPKLGEDCNS
;
A
#
# COMPACT_ATOMS: atom_id res chain seq x y z
N MET A 1 -12.30 4.25 -51.26
CA MET A 1 -11.69 2.99 -50.76
C MET A 1 -10.22 2.79 -51.16
N SER A 2 -9.56 3.72 -51.86
CA SER A 2 -8.12 3.61 -52.20
C SER A 2 -7.17 4.27 -51.19
N SER A 3 -7.68 5.05 -50.23
CA SER A 3 -6.86 5.84 -49.31
C SER A 3 -6.38 5.06 -48.07
N ILE A 4 -7.02 3.94 -47.72
CA ILE A 4 -6.62 3.10 -46.58
C ILE A 4 -5.54 2.09 -47.00
N LEU A 5 -5.60 1.56 -48.22
CA LEU A 5 -4.58 0.64 -48.75
C LEU A 5 -3.23 1.34 -48.94
N GLY A 6 -3.19 2.60 -49.38
CA GLY A 6 -1.95 3.37 -49.50
C GLY A 6 -1.28 3.76 -48.18
N LEU A 7 -2.03 3.76 -47.06
CA LEU A 7 -1.49 3.94 -45.71
C LEU A 7 -0.81 2.66 -45.18
N ILE A 8 -1.23 1.48 -45.65
CA ILE A 8 -0.65 0.19 -45.27
C ILE A 8 0.62 -0.09 -46.09
N GLU A 9 0.67 0.36 -47.34
CA GLU A 9 1.76 0.05 -48.27
C GLU A 9 3.05 0.88 -48.02
N ASN A 10 2.94 2.05 -47.37
CA ASN A 10 4.08 2.92 -47.05
C ASN A 10 4.49 2.92 -45.58
N ALA A 11 3.79 2.19 -44.72
CA ALA A 11 4.18 2.05 -43.34
C ALA A 11 5.34 1.05 -43.26
N LYS A 12 6.58 1.57 -43.17
CA LYS A 12 7.67 0.85 -42.50
C LYS A 12 7.24 0.67 -41.04
N PHE A 13 6.39 -0.31 -40.81
CA PHE A 13 5.97 -0.70 -39.49
C PHE A 13 7.21 -1.24 -38.79
N ASP A 14 7.77 -0.44 -37.88
CA ASP A 14 8.78 -0.93 -36.96
C ASP A 14 8.18 -2.19 -36.28
N PRO A 15 8.82 -3.36 -36.41
CA PRO A 15 8.30 -4.62 -35.87
C PRO A 15 8.03 -4.51 -34.37
N ILE A 16 8.76 -3.65 -33.66
CA ILE A 16 8.55 -3.36 -32.23
C ILE A 16 7.21 -2.63 -32.01
N LEU A 17 6.87 -1.65 -32.87
CA LEU A 17 5.61 -0.90 -32.81
C LEU A 17 4.41 -1.80 -33.08
N THR A 18 4.52 -2.66 -34.09
CA THR A 18 3.46 -3.61 -34.46
C THR A 18 3.22 -4.61 -33.34
N PHE A 19 4.29 -5.18 -32.79
CA PHE A 19 4.21 -6.12 -31.68
C PHE A 19 3.61 -5.48 -30.42
N THR A 20 4.03 -4.25 -30.09
CA THR A 20 3.50 -3.50 -28.95
C THR A 20 2.02 -3.17 -29.12
N LEU A 21 1.60 -2.79 -30.33
CA LEU A 21 0.19 -2.53 -30.65
C LEU A 21 -0.67 -3.79 -30.50
N ILE A 22 -0.20 -4.92 -31.05
CA ILE A 22 -0.90 -6.21 -30.95
C ILE A 22 -1.07 -6.63 -29.49
N ILE A 23 -0.01 -6.53 -28.68
CA ILE A 23 -0.08 -6.82 -27.24
C ILE A 23 -1.08 -5.89 -26.56
N THR A 24 -1.00 -4.58 -26.81
CA THR A 24 -1.87 -3.58 -26.18
C THR A 24 -3.34 -3.84 -26.50
N VAL A 25 -3.65 -4.09 -27.78
CA VAL A 25 -5.01 -4.41 -28.23
C VAL A 25 -5.46 -5.74 -27.62
N THR A 26 -4.61 -6.76 -27.59
CA THR A 26 -4.93 -8.07 -26.99
C THR A 26 -5.24 -7.93 -25.49
N ILE A 27 -4.45 -7.15 -24.74
CA ILE A 27 -4.70 -6.87 -23.33
C ILE A 27 -6.04 -6.14 -23.17
N LEU A 28 -6.28 -5.08 -23.95
CA LEU A 28 -7.52 -4.29 -23.90
C LEU A 28 -8.76 -5.15 -24.15
N PHE A 29 -8.75 -6.02 -25.17
CA PHE A 29 -9.86 -6.93 -25.46
C PHE A 29 -10.08 -7.99 -24.39
N ASN A 30 -9.02 -8.38 -23.67
CA ASN A 30 -9.09 -9.37 -22.61
C ASN A 30 -9.20 -8.77 -21.19
N LEU A 31 -9.28 -7.44 -21.05
CA LEU A 31 -9.33 -6.77 -19.74
C LEU A 31 -10.47 -7.30 -18.87
N ASN A 32 -11.65 -7.52 -19.44
CA ASN A 32 -12.81 -8.04 -18.70
C ASN A 32 -12.53 -9.45 -18.16
N LYS A 33 -11.98 -10.35 -18.98
CA LYS A 33 -11.60 -11.71 -18.57
C LYS A 33 -10.50 -11.70 -17.51
N ILE A 34 -9.53 -10.79 -17.64
CA ILE A 34 -8.45 -10.60 -16.67
C ILE A 34 -9.03 -10.11 -15.34
N SER A 35 -9.97 -9.16 -15.37
CA SER A 35 -10.67 -8.66 -14.18
C SER A 35 -11.46 -9.75 -13.48
N GLU A 36 -12.30 -10.50 -14.22
CA GLU A 36 -13.08 -11.61 -13.68
C GLU A 36 -12.19 -12.72 -13.10
N PHE A 37 -11.08 -13.03 -13.77
CA PHE A 37 -10.10 -14.00 -13.28
C PHE A 37 -9.43 -13.51 -11.98
N LEU A 38 -9.03 -12.24 -11.91
CA LEU A 38 -8.46 -11.63 -10.72
C LEU A 38 -9.44 -11.62 -9.56
N ASP A 39 -10.70 -11.24 -9.78
CA ASP A 39 -11.73 -11.20 -8.74
C ASP A 39 -12.08 -12.61 -8.24
N SER A 40 -12.23 -13.57 -9.15
CA SER A 40 -12.41 -14.98 -8.81
C SER A 40 -11.25 -15.50 -7.96
N HIS A 41 -10.00 -15.21 -8.37
CA HIS A 41 -8.82 -15.64 -7.63
C HIS A 41 -8.72 -15.00 -6.23
N ARG A 42 -9.03 -13.70 -6.13
CA ARG A 42 -9.01 -12.97 -4.86
C ARG A 42 -10.07 -13.53 -3.90
N ASN A 43 -11.25 -13.90 -4.38
CA ASN A 43 -12.38 -14.31 -3.53
C ASN A 43 -12.41 -15.81 -3.16
N LYS A 44 -11.60 -16.65 -3.82
CA LYS A 44 -11.57 -18.11 -3.57
C LYS A 44 -11.35 -18.48 -2.10
N ARG A 45 -10.45 -17.79 -1.39
CA ARG A 45 -10.17 -18.08 0.03
C ARG A 45 -11.39 -17.71 0.90
N SER A 46 -11.98 -16.54 0.68
CA SER A 46 -13.18 -16.10 1.41
C SER A 46 -14.35 -17.08 1.24
N LEU A 47 -14.55 -17.59 0.02
CA LEU A 47 -15.63 -18.54 -0.27
C LEU A 47 -15.40 -19.90 0.40
N LYS A 48 -14.15 -20.40 0.41
CA LYS A 48 -13.78 -21.62 1.16
C LYS A 48 -14.00 -21.47 2.66
N LEU A 49 -13.62 -20.32 3.23
CA LEU A 49 -13.82 -20.05 4.66
C LEU A 49 -15.32 -19.99 5.02
N LYS A 50 -16.14 -19.35 4.19
CA LYS A 50 -17.60 -19.28 4.40
C LYS A 50 -18.26 -20.66 4.31
N ASN A 51 -17.86 -21.49 3.36
CA ASN A 51 -18.37 -22.85 3.23
C ASN A 51 -17.94 -23.74 4.41
N ALA A 52 -16.70 -23.61 4.89
CA ALA A 52 -16.23 -24.38 6.04
C ALA A 52 -16.99 -24.02 7.34
N ILE A 53 -17.45 -22.77 7.48
CA ILE A 53 -18.26 -22.33 8.63
C ILE A 53 -19.66 -22.98 8.63
N SER A 54 -20.22 -23.28 7.44
CA SER A 54 -21.53 -23.90 7.31
C SER A 54 -21.54 -25.42 7.52
N ASP A 55 -20.37 -26.05 7.58
CA ASP A 55 -20.24 -27.48 7.86
C ASP A 55 -20.41 -27.77 9.37
N ASP A 56 -20.60 -29.06 9.71
CA ASP A 56 -20.68 -29.52 11.09
C ASP A 56 -19.29 -29.59 11.72
N ILE A 57 -18.82 -28.43 12.17
CA ILE A 57 -17.52 -28.21 12.81
C ILE A 57 -17.69 -27.83 14.29
N SER A 58 -16.64 -28.04 15.08
CA SER A 58 -16.63 -27.60 16.48
C SER A 58 -16.81 -26.08 16.60
N ASP A 59 -17.43 -25.63 17.70
CA ASP A 59 -17.67 -24.20 17.92
C ASP A 59 -16.37 -23.38 18.01
N GLU A 60 -15.30 -23.96 18.58
CA GLU A 60 -13.98 -23.35 18.64
C GLU A 60 -13.40 -23.09 17.23
N LEU A 61 -13.49 -24.08 16.34
CA LEU A 61 -13.03 -23.93 14.95
C LEU A 61 -13.90 -22.93 14.19
N ARG A 62 -15.22 -22.92 14.45
CA ARG A 62 -16.15 -21.96 13.85
C ARG A 62 -15.83 -20.53 14.25
N GLU A 63 -15.49 -20.29 15.51
CA GLU A 63 -15.07 -18.96 15.98
C GLU A 63 -13.76 -18.53 15.34
N HIS A 64 -12.77 -19.44 15.27
CA HIS A 64 -11.50 -19.17 14.60
C HIS A 64 -11.68 -18.82 13.10
N LEU A 65 -12.52 -19.58 12.38
CA LEU A 65 -12.81 -19.32 10.97
C LEU A 65 -13.53 -17.98 10.76
N LYS A 66 -14.42 -17.57 11.67
CA LYS A 66 -15.04 -16.24 11.62
C LYS A 66 -14.00 -15.12 11.70
N GLN A 67 -13.01 -15.25 12.60
CA GLN A 67 -11.92 -14.28 12.69
C GLN A 67 -11.07 -14.23 11.41
N GLU A 68 -10.78 -15.40 10.81
CA GLU A 68 -10.08 -15.47 9.52
C GLU A 68 -10.89 -14.86 8.36
N VAL A 69 -12.23 -14.97 8.40
CA VAL A 69 -13.11 -14.31 7.42
C VAL A 69 -12.97 -12.79 7.52
N ASP A 70 -12.92 -12.21 8.71
CA ASP A 70 -12.76 -10.76 8.90
C ASP A 70 -11.41 -10.27 8.39
N VAL A 71 -10.34 -11.01 8.68
CA VAL A 71 -9.00 -10.75 8.14
C VAL A 71 -8.98 -10.80 6.62
N GLU A 72 -9.63 -11.80 6.03
CA GLU A 72 -9.69 -11.94 4.57
C GLU A 72 -10.46 -10.78 3.92
N HIS A 73 -11.60 -10.37 4.48
CA HIS A 73 -12.32 -9.19 3.99
C HIS A 73 -11.47 -7.92 4.13
N PHE A 74 -10.77 -7.76 5.26
CA PHE A 74 -9.84 -6.66 5.45
C PHE A 74 -8.74 -6.64 4.38
N ARG A 75 -8.14 -7.80 4.08
CA ARG A 75 -7.13 -7.97 3.03
C ARG A 75 -7.68 -7.63 1.65
N LEU A 76 -8.90 -8.06 1.34
CA LEU A 76 -9.54 -7.77 0.05
C LEU A 76 -9.82 -6.28 -0.15
N ILE A 77 -10.31 -5.61 0.89
CA ILE A 77 -10.67 -4.18 0.86
C ILE A 77 -9.43 -3.29 0.88
N TYR A 78 -8.49 -3.54 1.79
CA TYR A 78 -7.37 -2.63 2.06
C TYR A 78 -6.04 -3.09 1.45
N GLY A 79 -5.95 -4.32 0.94
CA GLY A 79 -4.74 -4.86 0.33
C GLY A 79 -3.60 -5.07 1.32
N VAL A 80 -3.91 -5.27 2.60
CA VAL A 80 -2.92 -5.51 3.66
C VAL A 80 -3.23 -6.84 4.33
N GLU A 81 -2.24 -7.73 4.34
CA GLU A 81 -2.32 -9.00 5.06
C GLU A 81 -1.88 -8.79 6.51
N VAL A 82 -2.74 -9.20 7.45
CA VAL A 82 -2.57 -9.00 8.89
C VAL A 82 -3.06 -10.24 9.63
N SER A 83 -2.56 -10.48 10.84
CA SER A 83 -3.17 -11.50 11.71
C SER A 83 -4.45 -10.96 12.36
N PRO A 84 -5.34 -11.84 12.87
CA PRO A 84 -6.54 -11.42 13.61
C PRO A 84 -6.23 -10.45 14.75
N LYS A 85 -5.20 -10.75 15.56
CA LYS A 85 -4.74 -9.85 16.65
C LYS A 85 -4.29 -8.48 16.14
N MET A 86 -3.58 -8.45 15.01
CA MET A 86 -3.14 -7.19 14.41
C MET A 86 -4.32 -6.37 13.88
N LEU A 87 -5.35 -7.04 13.35
CA LEU A 87 -6.59 -6.38 12.91
C LEU A 87 -7.28 -5.65 14.06
N GLU A 88 -7.37 -6.29 15.24
CA GLU A 88 -7.89 -5.66 16.46
C GLU A 88 -7.07 -4.42 16.84
N HIS A 89 -5.73 -4.54 16.87
CA HIS A 89 -4.84 -3.42 17.18
C HIS A 89 -4.96 -2.26 16.18
N ILE A 90 -5.19 -2.55 14.89
CA ILE A 90 -5.43 -1.53 13.86
C ILE A 90 -6.70 -0.72 14.17
N PHE A 91 -7.79 -1.40 14.55
CA PHE A 91 -9.03 -0.72 14.88
C PHE A 91 -8.97 0.02 16.21
N GLU A 92 -8.28 -0.52 17.22
CA GLU A 92 -8.02 0.19 18.47
C GLU A 92 -7.17 1.45 18.21
N LEU A 93 -6.10 1.33 17.42
CA LEU A 93 -5.25 2.47 17.04
C LEU A 93 -6.08 3.54 16.35
N LYS A 94 -6.91 3.14 15.38
CA LYS A 94 -7.83 4.03 14.67
C LYS A 94 -8.72 4.80 15.66
N ARG A 95 -9.34 4.13 16.64
CA ARG A 95 -10.21 4.78 17.63
C ARG A 95 -9.46 5.83 18.46
N MET A 96 -8.19 5.58 18.80
CA MET A 96 -7.39 6.51 19.63
C MET A 96 -6.88 7.73 18.88
N ILE A 97 -6.52 7.61 17.59
CA ILE A 97 -5.86 8.70 16.86
C ILE A 97 -6.76 9.37 15.81
N TYR A 98 -7.94 8.84 15.55
CA TYR A 98 -8.94 9.50 14.70
C TYR A 98 -9.53 10.73 15.41
N PRO A 99 -9.80 11.85 14.71
CA PRO A 99 -9.58 12.12 13.27
C PRO A 99 -8.19 12.65 12.92
N ARG A 100 -7.27 12.75 13.89
CA ARG A 100 -5.96 13.42 13.71
C ARG A 100 -5.05 12.73 12.71
N VAL A 101 -5.17 11.41 12.55
CA VAL A 101 -4.37 10.62 11.61
C VAL A 101 -5.29 9.80 10.72
N GLY A 102 -5.16 9.98 9.41
CA GLY A 102 -5.96 9.25 8.43
C GLY A 102 -5.65 7.75 8.43
N PHE A 103 -6.67 6.93 8.14
CA PHE A 103 -6.57 5.47 8.18
C PHE A 103 -5.47 4.91 7.26
N ARG A 104 -5.14 5.61 6.17
CA ARG A 104 -4.02 5.26 5.27
C ARG A 104 -2.68 5.16 6.00
N HIS A 105 -2.42 6.00 7.01
CA HIS A 105 -1.17 5.93 7.79
C HIS A 105 -1.15 4.70 8.68
N ILE A 106 -2.29 4.32 9.25
CA ILE A 106 -2.44 3.10 10.05
C ILE A 106 -2.21 1.87 9.16
N LEU A 107 -2.77 1.85 7.95
CA LEU A 107 -2.55 0.77 6.99
C LEU A 107 -1.08 0.65 6.57
N ARG A 108 -0.36 1.76 6.43
CA ARG A 108 1.09 1.72 6.16
C ARG A 108 1.85 1.11 7.33
N ILE A 109 1.50 1.47 8.56
CA ILE A 109 2.10 0.90 9.78
C ILE A 109 1.84 -0.61 9.83
N ALA A 110 0.63 -1.07 9.51
CA ALA A 110 0.30 -2.49 9.48
C ALA A 110 1.21 -3.31 8.56
N LYS A 111 1.75 -2.71 7.48
CA LYS A 111 2.70 -3.36 6.57
C LYS A 111 4.10 -3.59 7.15
N LEU A 112 4.45 -2.94 8.27
CA LEU A 112 5.71 -3.20 8.99
C LEU A 112 5.71 -4.57 9.70
N GLY A 113 4.55 -5.24 9.76
CA GLY A 113 4.40 -6.55 10.39
C GLY A 113 3.80 -6.45 11.80
N GLN A 114 3.54 -7.62 12.38
CA GLN A 114 2.67 -7.80 13.56
C GLN A 114 3.17 -7.09 14.83
N ASN A 115 4.47 -6.84 14.94
CA ASN A 115 5.09 -6.24 16.13
C ASN A 115 5.24 -4.72 16.04
N SER A 116 4.68 -4.09 15.00
CA SER A 116 4.77 -2.65 14.80
C SER A 116 3.88 -1.84 15.74
N ILE A 117 2.83 -2.44 16.32
CA ILE A 117 1.98 -1.79 17.32
C ILE A 117 2.30 -2.41 18.69
N GLU A 118 2.87 -1.63 19.61
CA GLU A 118 3.13 -2.10 20.96
C GLU A 118 1.90 -1.89 21.85
N VAL A 119 1.39 -3.01 22.36
CA VAL A 119 0.26 -3.07 23.27
C VAL A 119 0.74 -3.57 24.63
N LYS A 120 0.39 -2.84 25.70
CA LYS A 120 0.60 -3.27 27.09
C LYS A 120 -0.70 -3.06 27.86
N GLU A 121 -1.10 -4.04 28.65
CA GLU A 121 -2.31 -3.97 29.49
C GLU A 121 -3.57 -3.55 28.69
N LYS A 122 -3.71 -4.08 27.47
CA LYS A 122 -4.82 -3.75 26.53
C LYS A 122 -4.89 -2.26 26.13
N LYS A 123 -3.76 -1.55 26.15
CA LYS A 123 -3.64 -0.18 25.65
C LYS A 123 -2.47 -0.09 24.67
N ILE A 124 -2.69 0.61 23.56
CA ILE A 124 -1.61 0.92 22.62
C ILE A 124 -0.72 2.01 23.22
N LEU A 125 0.56 1.66 23.42
CA LEU A 125 1.56 2.57 23.97
C LEU A 125 2.27 3.38 22.87
N LYS A 126 2.78 2.67 21.87
CA LYS A 126 3.54 3.27 20.77
C LYS A 126 3.55 2.39 19.53
N VAL A 127 3.79 3.03 18.41
CA VAL A 127 4.11 2.37 17.15
C VAL A 127 5.62 2.22 17.07
N LYS A 128 6.09 0.97 17.02
CA LYS A 128 7.49 0.59 16.83
C LYS A 128 7.79 0.39 15.35
N MET A 129 9.04 0.60 15.00
CA MET A 129 9.60 0.28 13.69
C MET A 129 10.93 -0.41 13.92
N SER A 130 11.22 -1.48 13.18
CA SER A 130 12.50 -2.17 13.28
C SER A 130 13.64 -1.23 12.86
N ILE A 131 14.84 -1.48 13.38
CA ILE A 131 16.04 -0.74 12.96
C ILE A 131 16.29 -0.97 11.46
N LEU A 132 16.06 -2.19 10.96
CA LEU A 132 16.20 -2.51 9.54
C LEU A 132 15.18 -1.73 8.68
N ASP A 133 13.92 -1.70 9.09
CA ASP A 133 12.88 -0.93 8.40
C ASP A 133 13.21 0.57 8.41
N ARG A 134 13.79 1.07 9.52
CA ARG A 134 14.23 2.46 9.63
C ARG A 134 15.33 2.79 8.64
N ILE A 135 16.37 1.96 8.61
CA ILE A 135 17.50 2.13 7.70
C ILE A 135 17.01 2.06 6.25
N SER A 136 16.17 1.06 5.93
CA SER A 136 15.58 0.90 4.60
C SER A 136 14.73 2.10 4.20
N ALA A 137 13.89 2.62 5.09
CA ALA A 137 13.05 3.77 4.79
C ALA A 137 13.86 5.06 4.60
N ILE A 138 14.92 5.27 5.39
CA ILE A 138 15.83 6.41 5.22
C ILE A 138 16.62 6.28 3.93
N TYR A 139 17.12 5.08 3.61
CA TYR A 139 17.78 4.80 2.35
C TYR A 139 16.86 5.11 1.17
N ASN A 140 15.62 4.61 1.18
CA ASN A 140 14.63 4.87 0.14
C ASN A 140 14.29 6.36 0.00
N LEU A 141 14.28 7.11 1.11
CA LEU A 141 14.08 8.56 1.08
C LEU A 141 15.24 9.26 0.34
N LEU A 142 16.48 8.98 0.75
CA LEU A 142 17.68 9.61 0.19
C LEU A 142 17.90 9.19 -1.26
N ALA A 143 17.87 7.88 -1.53
CA ALA A 143 18.01 7.32 -2.87
C ALA A 143 16.87 7.79 -3.80
N GLY A 144 15.63 7.74 -3.33
CA GLY A 144 14.46 8.21 -4.09
C GLY A 144 14.56 9.69 -4.47
N ALA A 145 14.95 10.55 -3.51
CA ALA A 145 15.17 11.97 -3.77
C ALA A 145 16.31 12.19 -4.77
N SER A 146 17.43 11.47 -4.62
CA SER A 146 18.60 11.60 -5.48
C SER A 146 18.30 11.16 -6.92
N VAL A 147 17.68 9.99 -7.08
CA VAL A 147 17.23 9.45 -8.38
C VAL A 147 16.23 10.37 -9.04
N LEU A 148 15.29 10.93 -8.27
CA LEU A 148 14.29 11.86 -8.81
C LEU A 148 14.94 13.15 -9.33
N VAL A 149 15.86 13.74 -8.56
CA VAL A 149 16.60 14.94 -8.98
C VAL A 149 17.41 14.68 -10.26
N VAL A 150 18.15 13.57 -10.31
CA VAL A 150 18.92 13.18 -11.51
C VAL A 150 17.99 12.91 -12.70
N GLY A 151 16.88 12.19 -12.49
CA GLY A 151 15.92 11.88 -13.53
C GLY A 151 15.27 13.15 -14.11
N VAL A 152 14.85 14.07 -13.26
CA VAL A 152 14.31 15.37 -13.71
C VAL A 152 15.38 16.21 -14.40
N TRP A 153 16.60 16.25 -13.88
CA TRP A 153 17.71 16.95 -14.54
C TRP A 153 17.98 16.39 -15.95
N LEU A 154 18.10 15.07 -16.07
CA LEU A 154 18.27 14.39 -17.35
C LEU A 154 17.10 14.64 -18.30
N PHE A 155 15.88 14.78 -17.78
CA PHE A 155 14.67 15.12 -18.54
C PHE A 155 14.67 16.57 -19.08
N LEU A 156 15.38 17.48 -18.41
CA LEU A 156 15.41 18.90 -18.80
C LEU A 156 16.57 19.23 -19.74
N VAL A 157 17.69 18.52 -19.63
CA VAL A 157 18.93 18.85 -20.35
C VAL A 157 19.05 18.15 -21.71
N ALA A 158 18.25 17.11 -22.00
CA ALA A 158 18.40 16.44 -23.29
C ALA A 158 17.68 17.19 -24.41
N ASP A 159 18.48 17.75 -25.31
CA ASP A 159 18.05 18.52 -26.48
C ASP A 159 17.44 17.62 -27.59
N GLN A 160 17.79 16.33 -27.61
CA GLN A 160 17.26 15.34 -28.56
C GLN A 160 17.07 13.98 -27.90
N TYR A 161 15.85 13.69 -27.45
CA TYR A 161 15.51 12.34 -27.00
C TYR A 161 15.30 11.42 -28.20
N THR A 162 16.05 10.32 -28.25
CA THR A 162 15.54 9.11 -28.89
C THR A 162 14.39 8.57 -28.02
N LEU A 163 13.40 7.91 -28.63
CA LEU A 163 12.26 7.33 -27.89
C LEU A 163 12.71 6.41 -26.74
N LEU A 164 13.81 5.67 -26.94
CA LEU A 164 14.42 4.83 -25.91
C LEU A 164 14.95 5.65 -24.72
N SER A 165 15.69 6.74 -24.98
CA SER A 165 16.25 7.60 -23.92
C SER A 165 15.16 8.33 -23.12
N LEU A 166 14.08 8.73 -23.78
CA LEU A 166 12.90 9.29 -23.12
C LEU A 166 12.26 8.25 -22.19
N ALA A 167 12.04 7.04 -22.69
CA ALA A 167 11.45 5.96 -21.91
C ALA A 167 12.29 5.63 -20.67
N LEU A 168 13.61 5.50 -20.81
CA LEU A 168 14.51 5.23 -19.69
C LEU A 168 14.48 6.36 -18.64
N THR A 169 14.43 7.62 -19.08
CA THR A 169 14.37 8.78 -18.17
C THR A 169 13.05 8.80 -17.39
N LEU A 170 11.93 8.49 -18.03
CA LEU A 170 10.63 8.39 -17.37
C LEU A 170 10.58 7.22 -16.39
N ILE A 171 11.17 6.08 -16.73
CA ILE A 171 11.30 4.92 -15.81
C ILE A 171 12.13 5.31 -14.59
N LEU A 172 13.24 6.04 -14.79
CA LEU A 172 14.09 6.50 -13.70
C LEU A 172 13.35 7.45 -12.74
N ILE A 173 12.60 8.41 -13.27
CA ILE A 173 11.74 9.31 -12.49
C ILE A 173 10.69 8.50 -11.72
N GLY A 174 10.00 7.58 -12.40
CA GLY A 174 9.00 6.70 -11.79
C GLY A 174 9.57 5.87 -10.66
N PHE A 175 10.79 5.33 -10.84
CA PHE A 175 11.50 4.57 -9.81
C PHE A 175 11.83 5.45 -8.59
N GLY A 176 12.31 6.69 -8.81
CA GLY A 176 12.53 7.66 -7.73
C GLY A 176 11.26 7.95 -6.92
N ILE A 177 10.12 8.13 -7.60
CA ILE A 177 8.81 8.32 -6.95
C ILE A 177 8.42 7.10 -6.11
N VAL A 178 8.60 5.88 -6.63
CA VAL A 178 8.28 4.64 -5.90
C VAL A 178 9.09 4.54 -4.60
N LEU A 179 10.39 4.83 -4.64
CA LEU A 179 11.25 4.84 -3.45
C LEU A 179 10.78 5.89 -2.42
N LEU A 180 10.42 7.09 -2.86
CA LEU A 180 9.85 8.12 -1.98
C LEU A 180 8.52 7.68 -1.35
N ILE A 181 7.63 7.04 -2.12
CA ILE A 181 6.38 6.50 -1.58
C ILE A 181 6.66 5.44 -0.52
N GLN A 182 7.65 4.56 -0.71
CA GLN A 182 8.03 3.57 0.29
C GLN A 182 8.56 4.22 1.57
N SER A 183 9.27 5.35 1.47
CA SER A 183 9.75 6.11 2.64
C SER A 183 8.65 6.77 3.48
N SER A 184 7.43 6.90 2.95
CA SER A 184 6.29 7.53 3.64
C SER A 184 5.85 6.80 4.94
N ILE A 185 6.39 5.61 5.19
CA ILE A 185 6.24 4.89 6.45
C ILE A 185 6.81 5.68 7.64
N LEU A 186 7.92 6.40 7.46
CA LEU A 186 8.54 7.22 8.50
C LEU A 186 7.58 8.28 9.02
N LEU A 187 6.93 9.00 8.10
CA LEU A 187 5.92 10.01 8.43
C LEU A 187 4.72 9.38 9.13
N SER A 188 4.29 8.20 8.68
CA SER A 188 3.14 7.50 9.24
C SER A 188 3.37 7.10 10.70
N VAL A 189 4.55 6.54 11.01
CA VAL A 189 4.96 6.21 12.38
C VAL A 189 5.10 7.46 13.24
N TYR A 190 5.69 8.53 12.70
CA TYR A 190 5.83 9.81 13.41
C TYR A 190 4.47 10.41 13.79
N TYR A 191 3.54 10.51 12.83
CA TYR A 191 2.22 11.08 13.08
C TYR A 191 1.39 10.23 14.04
N ALA A 192 1.43 8.90 13.91
CA ALA A 192 0.75 8.01 14.85
C ALA A 192 1.28 8.18 16.28
N ASN A 193 2.60 8.18 16.47
CA ASN A 193 3.21 8.37 17.80
C ASN A 193 2.94 9.77 18.38
N SER A 194 2.97 10.81 17.55
CA SER A 194 2.62 12.18 17.97
C SER A 194 1.16 12.27 18.41
N ALA A 195 0.24 11.62 17.68
CA ALA A 195 -1.17 11.56 18.03
C ALA A 195 -1.42 10.76 19.32
N LEU A 196 -0.74 9.62 19.50
CA LEU A 196 -0.80 8.83 20.73
C LEU A 196 -0.30 9.61 21.94
N LYS A 197 0.83 10.33 21.82
CA LYS A 197 1.35 11.19 22.91
C LYS A 197 0.34 12.26 23.31
N LYS A 198 -0.30 12.90 22.33
CA LYS A 198 -1.35 13.90 22.60
C LYS A 198 -2.59 13.26 23.23
N HIS A 199 -2.98 12.05 22.83
CA HIS A 199 -4.11 11.33 23.43
C HIS A 199 -3.82 10.92 24.89
N GLY A 200 -2.62 10.41 25.17
CA GLY A 200 -2.19 10.07 26.54
C GLY A 200 -2.15 11.28 27.47
N ASN A 201 -1.67 12.44 26.99
CA ASN A 201 -1.67 13.67 27.76
C ASN A 201 -3.08 14.23 28.04
N VAL A 202 -4.04 14.02 27.13
CA VAL A 202 -5.44 14.48 27.33
C VAL A 202 -6.19 13.62 28.34
N ASN A 203 -5.87 12.33 28.45
CA ASN A 203 -6.52 11.40 29.37
C ASN A 203 -5.74 11.18 30.68
N SER A 204 -4.65 11.92 30.88
CA SER A 204 -3.98 11.99 32.19
C SER A 204 -4.70 13.08 32.99
N PRO A 205 -5.39 12.76 34.10
CA PRO A 205 -5.96 13.80 34.95
C PRO A 205 -4.82 14.75 35.33
N LYS A 206 -5.04 16.06 35.22
CA LYS A 206 -4.15 17.07 35.80
C LYS A 206 -4.09 16.79 37.31
N LEU A 207 -3.15 15.97 37.75
CA LEU A 207 -2.77 15.92 39.15
C LEU A 207 -1.99 17.20 39.42
N GLY A 208 -2.62 18.13 40.13
CA GLY A 208 -1.93 19.22 40.80
C GLY A 208 -2.14 20.62 40.23
N GLU A 209 -3.39 21.01 39.97
CA GLU A 209 -3.79 22.42 40.10
C GLU A 209 -5.16 22.39 40.75
N ASP A 210 -5.17 22.45 42.10
CA ASP A 210 -6.23 23.02 42.96
C ASP A 210 -6.09 22.43 44.36
N CYS A 211 -5.36 23.14 45.22
CA CYS A 211 -5.74 23.47 46.60
C CYS A 211 -4.64 24.36 47.19
N ASN A 212 -4.72 25.65 46.88
CA ASN A 212 -4.33 26.69 47.83
C ASN A 212 -5.46 26.83 48.84
N SER A 213 -5.19 26.55 50.10
CA SER A 213 -5.79 27.24 51.25
C SER A 213 -4.85 27.13 52.44
#